data_AF-A0A973R7E1-F1
#
_entry.id   AF-A0A973R7E1-F1
#
_cell.length_a   1.000
_cell.length_b   1.000
_cell.length_c   1.000
_cell.angle_alpha   90.00
_cell.angle_beta   90.00
_cell.angle_gamma   90.00
#
_symmetry.space_group_name_H-M   'P 1'
#
loop_
_entity.id
_entity.type
_entity.pdbx_description
1 polymer ?
#
loop_
_entity_poly.entity_id
_entity_poly.type
_entity_poly.pdbx_seq_one_letter_code
_entity_poly.pdbx_strand_id
1 'polypeptide(L)'
;MTHLEPRPTTAPAGPVVWILTSGELYQGGGTILGVYATKQAARGPFMTAAASIPFTIDKAWRDDDQGVHVEGGCDFVSLEPHQVITAPQLT
;
A
#
# COMPACT_ATOMS: atom_id res chain seq x y z
N MET A 1 -0.11 5.73 41.59
CA MET A 1 -0.50 6.26 40.27
C MET A 1 0.73 6.14 39.38
N THR A 2 0.82 5.06 38.62
CA THR A 2 1.96 4.81 37.73
C THR A 2 1.71 5.55 36.43
N HIS A 3 2.57 6.53 36.14
CA HIS A 3 2.56 7.30 34.91
C HIS A 3 2.96 6.38 33.75
N LEU A 4 2.02 6.05 32.85
CA LEU A 4 2.31 5.36 31.61
C LEU A 4 2.81 6.41 30.62
N GLU A 5 4.12 6.44 30.35
CA GLU A 5 4.68 7.26 29.28
C GLU A 5 4.15 6.76 27.92
N PRO A 6 3.68 7.66 27.04
CA PRO A 6 3.27 7.26 25.70
C PRO A 6 4.50 6.77 24.92
N ARG A 7 4.42 5.57 24.33
CA ARG A 7 5.44 5.08 23.39
C ARG A 7 5.59 6.10 22.27
N PRO A 8 6.81 6.58 21.96
CA PRO A 8 7.02 7.37 20.75
C PRO A 8 6.59 6.52 19.55
N THR A 9 5.54 6.94 18.86
CA THR A 9 5.20 6.41 17.55
C THR A 9 6.27 6.94 16.62
N THR A 10 7.31 6.14 16.35
CA THR A 10 8.40 6.52 15.45
C THR A 10 7.81 6.78 14.08
N ALA A 11 7.62 8.06 13.76
CA ALA A 11 7.30 8.47 12.39
C ALA A 11 8.43 7.96 11.46
N PRO A 12 8.11 7.51 10.25
CA PRO A 12 9.10 7.11 9.26
C PRO A 12 10.24 8.12 9.16
N ALA A 13 11.49 7.67 9.32
CA ALA A 13 12.66 8.55 9.39
C ALA A 13 13.09 9.16 8.03
N GLY A 14 12.25 9.06 6.99
CA GLY A 14 12.57 9.49 5.64
C GLY A 14 11.34 9.64 4.74
N PRO A 15 11.54 10.08 3.48
CA PRO A 15 10.45 10.22 2.52
C PRO A 15 9.69 8.89 2.35
N VAL A 16 8.37 8.97 2.28
CA VAL A 16 7.49 7.83 1.98
C VAL A 16 6.94 8.00 0.58
N VAL A 17 6.97 6.92 -0.21
CA VAL A 17 6.27 6.81 -1.49
C VAL A 17 5.14 5.80 -1.36
N TRP A 18 4.17 5.90 -2.25
CA TRP A 18 3.02 5.01 -2.31
C TRP A 18 3.10 4.19 -3.59
N ILE A 19 3.21 2.87 -3.46
CA ILE A 19 3.34 1.97 -4.60
C ILE A 19 1.97 1.35 -4.87
N LEU A 20 1.48 1.55 -6.09
CA LEU A 20 0.25 0.93 -6.59
C LEU A 20 0.63 -0.35 -7.34
N THR A 21 0.10 -1.48 -6.88
CA THR A 21 0.36 -2.81 -7.44
C THR A 21 -0.97 -3.49 -7.79
N SER A 22 -1.01 -4.25 -8.88
CA SER A 22 -2.11 -5.17 -9.19
C SER A 22 -1.57 -6.53 -9.57
N GLY A 23 -2.32 -7.60 -9.35
CA GLY A 23 -1.91 -8.93 -9.78
C GLY A 23 -2.87 -10.02 -9.37
N GLU A 24 -2.38 -11.26 -9.42
CA GLU A 24 -3.15 -12.45 -9.04
C GLU A 24 -2.55 -13.09 -7.78
N LEU A 25 -3.37 -13.28 -6.75
CA LEU A 25 -2.95 -13.72 -5.41
C LEU A 25 -2.18 -15.06 -5.39
N TYR A 26 -2.54 -15.99 -6.28
CA TYR A 26 -1.98 -17.35 -6.28
C TYR A 26 -0.89 -17.57 -7.33
N GLN A 27 -0.63 -16.59 -8.20
CA GLN A 27 0.42 -16.69 -9.23
C GLN A 27 1.76 -16.06 -8.77
N GLY A 28 1.81 -15.49 -7.56
CA GLY A 28 3.03 -14.98 -6.95
C GLY A 28 3.60 -13.73 -7.62
N GLY A 29 2.80 -13.03 -8.45
CA GLY A 29 3.22 -11.86 -9.20
C GLY A 29 2.28 -10.67 -8.99
N GLY A 30 2.88 -9.50 -8.75
CA GLY A 30 2.22 -8.20 -8.80
C GLY A 30 2.96 -7.28 -9.77
N THR A 31 2.22 -6.56 -10.60
CA THR A 31 2.75 -5.50 -11.48
C THR A 31 2.62 -4.16 -10.79
N ILE A 32 3.72 -3.41 -10.69
CA ILE A 32 3.69 -2.03 -10.23
C ILE A 32 3.06 -1.16 -11.33
N LEU A 33 1.91 -0.58 -11.04
CA LEU A 33 1.20 0.35 -11.93
C LEU A 33 1.67 1.80 -11.76
N GLY A 34 2.25 2.14 -10.61
CA GLY A 34 2.80 3.46 -10.38
C GLY A 34 3.37 3.68 -8.99
N VAL A 35 4.17 4.73 -8.86
CA VAL A 35 4.77 5.18 -7.60
C VAL A 35 4.43 6.65 -7.40
N TYR A 36 3.88 7.01 -6.25
CA TYR A 36 3.34 8.33 -5.97
C TYR A 36 3.95 8.93 -4.71
N ALA A 37 4.20 10.24 -4.72
CA ALA A 37 4.73 10.94 -3.54
C ALA A 37 3.71 11.03 -2.39
N THR A 38 2.41 10.91 -2.68
CA THR A 38 1.34 10.96 -1.66
C THR A 38 0.22 9.98 -1.98
N LYS A 39 -0.47 9.50 -0.94
CA LYS A 39 -1.69 8.67 -1.07
C LYS A 39 -2.77 9.36 -1.91
N GLN A 40 -2.91 10.67 -1.74
CA GLN A 40 -3.94 11.45 -2.43
C GLN A 40 -3.71 11.47 -3.94
N ALA A 41 -2.47 11.59 -4.39
CA ALA A 41 -2.12 11.54 -5.81
C ALA A 41 -2.43 10.17 -6.43
N ALA A 42 -2.30 9.08 -5.65
CA ALA A 42 -2.60 7.73 -6.09
C ALA A 42 -4.10 7.37 -6.11
N ARG A 43 -4.98 8.20 -5.54
CA ARG A 43 -6.41 7.87 -5.35
C ARG A 43 -7.13 7.56 -6.65
N GLY A 44 -6.99 8.41 -7.67
CA GLY A 44 -7.64 8.21 -8.98
C GLY A 44 -7.16 6.93 -9.67
N PRO A 45 -5.83 6.73 -9.82
CA PRO A 45 -5.26 5.51 -10.37
C PRO A 45 -5.68 4.24 -9.62
N PHE A 46 -5.71 4.27 -8.28
CA PHE A 46 -6.18 3.15 -7.47
C PHE A 46 -7.63 2.78 -7.77
N MET A 47 -8.53 3.77 -7.79
CA MET A 47 -9.95 3.54 -8.11
C MET A 47 -10.13 2.97 -9.52
N THR A 48 -9.32 3.44 -10.48
CA THR A 48 -9.34 2.95 -11.87
C THR A 48 -8.89 1.50 -11.96
N ALA A 49 -7.81 1.15 -11.27
CA ALA A 49 -7.31 -0.22 -11.21
C ALA A 49 -8.30 -1.16 -10.50
N ALA A 50 -8.85 -0.74 -9.35
CA ALA A 50 -9.84 -1.53 -8.61
C ALA A 50 -11.12 -1.76 -9.44
N ALA A 51 -11.57 -0.77 -10.22
CA ALA A 51 -12.72 -0.93 -11.12
C ALA A 51 -12.44 -1.81 -12.33
N SER A 52 -11.17 -2.14 -12.60
CA SER A 52 -10.75 -3.02 -13.70
C SER A 52 -10.67 -4.48 -13.28
N ILE A 53 -10.89 -4.81 -11.99
CA ILE A 53 -11.04 -6.18 -11.53
C ILE A 53 -12.29 -6.77 -12.21
N PRO A 54 -12.17 -7.87 -12.96
CA PRO A 54 -13.26 -8.40 -13.79
C PRO A 54 -14.37 -9.09 -12.98
N PHE A 55 -14.14 -9.30 -11.69
CA PHE A 55 -15.06 -9.94 -10.76
C PHE A 55 -15.70 -8.94 -9.79
N THR A 56 -16.74 -9.39 -9.10
CA THR A 56 -17.27 -8.66 -7.95
C THR A 56 -16.16 -8.50 -6.91
N ILE A 57 -16.10 -7.33 -6.27
CA ILE A 57 -15.18 -7.11 -5.14
C ILE A 57 -15.62 -8.00 -3.98
N ASP A 58 -14.75 -8.92 -3.59
CA ASP A 58 -14.97 -9.83 -2.46
C ASP A 58 -14.55 -9.18 -1.14
N LYS A 59 -13.47 -8.40 -1.18
CA LYS A 59 -12.89 -7.79 0.02
C LYS A 59 -12.25 -6.45 -0.29
N ALA A 60 -12.41 -5.52 0.65
CA ALA A 60 -11.65 -4.29 0.71
C ALA A 60 -11.24 -4.02 2.16
N TRP A 61 -9.98 -3.66 2.39
CA TRP A 61 -9.49 -3.36 3.73
C TRP A 61 -8.42 -2.28 3.71
N ARG A 62 -8.10 -1.80 4.92
CA ARG A 62 -7.05 -0.82 5.17
C ARG A 62 -6.16 -1.32 6.30
N ASP A 63 -4.86 -1.23 6.10
CA ASP A 63 -3.85 -1.60 7.09
C ASP A 63 -3.56 -0.45 8.07
N ASP A 64 -2.86 -0.75 9.16
CA ASP A 64 -2.53 0.22 10.22
C ASP A 64 -1.62 1.35 9.72
N ASP A 65 -0.75 1.05 8.75
CA ASP A 65 0.12 2.00 8.06
C ASP A 65 -0.61 2.84 7.00
N GLN A 66 -1.92 2.67 6.87
CA GLN A 66 -2.80 3.27 5.88
C GLN A 66 -2.69 2.67 4.47
N GLY A 67 -2.04 1.52 4.27
CA GLY A 67 -2.17 0.72 3.05
C GLY A 67 -3.64 0.40 2.75
N VAL A 68 -4.03 0.35 1.48
CA VAL A 68 -5.41 0.00 1.08
C VAL A 68 -5.39 -1.05 0.00
N HIS A 69 -6.31 -2.00 0.11
CA HIS A 69 -6.33 -3.19 -0.72
C HIS A 69 -7.76 -3.50 -1.15
N VAL A 70 -7.90 -4.00 -2.37
CA VAL A 70 -9.14 -4.51 -2.94
C VAL A 70 -8.82 -5.85 -3.60
N GLU A 71 -9.70 -6.82 -3.41
CA GLU A 71 -9.62 -8.16 -3.97
C GLU A 71 -10.96 -8.55 -4.60
N GLY A 72 -10.91 -9.24 -5.73
CA GLY A 72 -12.07 -9.88 -6.34
C GLY A 72 -11.64 -11.11 -7.15
N GLY A 73 -12.25 -12.26 -6.88
CA GLY A 73 -11.81 -13.54 -7.40
C GLY A 73 -10.38 -13.85 -6.95
N CYS A 74 -9.47 -14.00 -7.91
CA CYS A 74 -8.04 -14.16 -7.64
C CYS A 74 -7.25 -12.87 -7.85
N ASP A 75 -7.90 -11.80 -8.30
CA ASP A 75 -7.25 -10.54 -8.65
C ASP A 75 -7.21 -9.60 -7.46
N PHE A 76 -6.14 -8.83 -7.35
CA PHE A 76 -5.98 -7.81 -6.32
C PHE A 76 -5.44 -6.50 -6.87
N VAL A 77 -5.74 -5.43 -6.13
CA VAL A 77 -5.12 -4.11 -6.26
C VAL A 77 -4.74 -3.63 -4.86
N SER A 78 -3.47 -3.25 -4.68
CA SER A 78 -2.92 -2.75 -3.42
C SER A 78 -2.27 -1.39 -3.63
N LEU A 79 -2.45 -0.48 -2.68
CA LEU A 79 -1.74 0.78 -2.60
C LEU A 79 -1.10 0.89 -1.22
N GLU A 80 0.22 0.74 -1.18
CA GLU A 80 0.99 0.54 0.04
C GLU A 80 2.04 1.64 0.23
N PRO A 81 2.26 2.13 1.47
CA PRO A 81 3.33 3.07 1.77
C PRO A 81 4.68 2.35 1.89
N HIS A 82 5.71 2.87 1.23
CA HIS A 82 7.09 2.39 1.31
C HIS A 82 8.03 3.52 1.67
N GLN A 83 8.90 3.29 2.66
CA GLN A 83 9.98 4.22 2.96
C GLN A 83 11.04 4.19 1.85
N VAL A 84 11.46 5.37 1.42
CA VAL A 84 12.54 5.50 0.45
C VAL A 84 13.88 5.32 1.17
N ILE A 85 14.64 4.33 0.72
CA ILE A 85 16.01 4.10 1.19
C ILE A 85 16.95 4.99 0.37
N THR A 86 17.51 6.02 0.99
CA THR A 86 18.35 7.02 0.32
C THR A 86 19.85 6.79 0.53
N ALA A 87 20.23 5.83 1.38
CA ALA A 87 21.61 5.44 1.61
C ALA A 87 21.86 4.04 1.01
N PRO A 88 23.07 3.75 0.50
CA PRO A 88 23.41 2.40 0.08
C PRO A 88 23.17 1.42 1.24
N GLN A 89 22.33 0.40 1.03
CA GLN A 89 22.34 -0.76 1.90
C GLN A 89 23.59 -1.57 1.56
N LEU A 90 24.58 -1.55 2.44
CA LEU A 90 25.63 -2.56 2.45
C LEU A 90 24.96 -3.87 2.91
N THR A 91 24.81 -4.82 1.98
CA THR A 91 24.42 -6.20 2.25
C THR A 91 25.60 -7.02 2.70
#